data_AF-A0AAN4PHJ6-F1
#
_entry.id   AF-A0AAN4PHJ6-F1
#
_cell.length_a   1.000
_cell.length_b   1.000
_cell.length_c   1.000
_cell.angle_alpha   90.00
_cell.angle_beta   90.00
_cell.angle_gamma   90.00
#
_symmetry.space_group_name_H-M   'P 1'
#
loop_
_entity.id
_entity.type
_entity.pdbx_description
1 polymer ?
#
loop_
_entity_poly.entity_id
_entity_poly.type
_entity_poly.pdbx_seq_one_letter_code
_entity_poly.pdbx_strand_id
1 'polypeptide(L)'
;MARLLIFLPTVCAFIAFILSILCLFAGTKKDVLSGADILTIYTSTLAAKKPGMHDFYSIHVMSYCEGFLDLNETGQRKNLTGCSDRTALFSFNPSEVLLKETGNTTSLADMGWPTAVSDDFRAFRITSKSMGVFYCIGVGTAGLVILARLWFLLVKGPRQTIAEVSGLLISFTSLSIASIVATVIAFQFVNLVNYHGKHSGVTARYGNQFLGMTWAAVGLLLVGGIASLLFVLVDRSRPDPRPEPEAEAGNESKEPILYREEDSDSVKTKVNTD
;
A
#
# COMPACT_ATOMS: atom_id res chain seq x y z
N MET A 1 26.58 -7.91 0.54
CA MET A 1 25.22 -8.46 0.32
C MET A 1 24.32 -8.39 1.57
N ALA A 2 24.77 -8.82 2.76
CA ALA A 2 23.92 -8.83 3.96
C ALA A 2 23.31 -7.46 4.37
N ARG A 3 24.01 -6.34 4.16
CA ARG A 3 23.48 -5.00 4.49
C ARG A 3 22.39 -4.50 3.54
N LEU A 4 22.35 -4.95 2.28
CA LEU A 4 21.33 -4.53 1.32
C LEU A 4 19.98 -5.19 1.61
N LEU A 5 20.01 -6.46 2.07
CA LEU A 5 18.81 -7.20 2.44
C LEU A 5 18.06 -6.57 3.63
N ILE A 6 18.76 -5.83 4.50
CA ILE A 6 18.17 -5.14 5.66
C ILE A 6 17.19 -4.04 5.21
N PHE A 7 17.46 -3.37 4.08
CA PHE A 7 16.57 -2.33 3.53
C PHE A 7 15.51 -2.90 2.58
N LEU A 8 15.55 -4.19 2.27
CA LEU A 8 14.59 -4.80 1.35
C LEU A 8 13.13 -4.60 1.81
N PRO A 9 12.76 -4.85 3.09
CA PRO A 9 11.38 -4.67 3.52
C PRO A 9 10.90 -3.23 3.41
N THR A 10 11.76 -2.27 3.75
CA THR A 10 11.40 -0.85 3.73
C THR A 10 11.25 -0.33 2.31
N VAL A 11 12.13 -0.73 1.40
CA VAL A 11 12.04 -0.38 -0.03
C VAL A 11 10.80 -1.01 -0.66
N CYS A 12 10.53 -2.31 -0.41
CA CYS A 12 9.33 -2.97 -0.90
C CYS A 12 8.05 -2.30 -0.40
N ALA A 13 7.98 -2.00 0.91
CA ALA A 13 6.83 -1.31 1.49
C ALA A 13 6.65 0.11 0.92
N PHE A 14 7.74 0.85 0.72
CA PHE A 14 7.69 2.19 0.14
C PHE A 14 7.18 2.18 -1.31
N ILE A 15 7.69 1.28 -2.15
CA ILE A 15 7.23 1.14 -3.55
C ILE A 15 5.75 0.71 -3.56
N ALA A 16 5.38 -0.29 -2.73
CA ALA A 16 3.99 -0.73 -2.64
C ALA A 16 3.03 0.38 -2.17
N PHE A 17 3.48 1.23 -1.24
CA PHE A 17 2.73 2.39 -0.78
C PHE A 17 2.50 3.41 -1.90
N ILE A 18 3.53 3.72 -2.70
CA ILE A 18 3.40 4.59 -3.87
C ILE A 18 2.41 3.99 -4.87
N LEU A 19 2.57 2.73 -5.25
CA LEU A 19 1.66 2.06 -6.18
C LEU A 19 0.21 2.07 -5.67
N SER A 20 0.00 1.84 -4.37
CA SER A 20 -1.33 1.84 -3.78
C SER A 20 -1.96 3.22 -3.74
N ILE A 21 -1.17 4.28 -3.48
CA ILE A 21 -1.62 5.67 -3.60
C ILE A 21 -1.99 6.01 -5.04
N LEU A 22 -1.18 5.58 -6.01
CA LEU A 22 -1.48 5.79 -7.43
C LEU A 22 -2.79 5.11 -7.82
N CYS A 23 -3.04 3.87 -7.37
CA CYS A 23 -4.32 3.18 -7.58
C CYS A 23 -5.49 3.91 -6.89
N LEU A 24 -5.31 4.41 -5.67
CA LEU A 24 -6.36 5.08 -4.90
C LEU A 24 -6.78 6.42 -5.52
N PHE A 25 -5.81 7.19 -6.01
CA PHE A 25 -5.99 8.53 -6.56
C PHE A 25 -5.96 8.59 -8.08
N ALA A 26 -5.96 7.44 -8.76
CA ALA A 26 -6.16 7.39 -10.21
C ALA A 26 -7.47 8.10 -10.59
N GLY A 27 -7.45 8.85 -11.70
CA GLY A 27 -8.62 9.59 -12.17
C GLY A 27 -8.92 10.90 -11.42
N THR A 28 -8.06 11.36 -10.50
CA THR A 28 -8.25 12.67 -9.84
C THR A 28 -8.08 13.85 -10.81
N LYS A 29 -7.23 13.68 -11.83
CA LYS A 29 -6.98 14.65 -12.88
C LYS A 29 -6.82 13.90 -14.20
N LYS A 30 -7.09 14.58 -15.32
CA LYS A 30 -7.01 14.00 -16.67
C LYS A 30 -5.63 13.37 -16.99
N ASP A 31 -4.56 13.98 -16.49
CA ASP A 31 -3.18 13.53 -16.75
C ASP A 31 -2.66 12.49 -15.74
N VAL A 32 -3.39 12.23 -14.66
CA VAL A 32 -2.95 11.29 -13.62
C VAL A 32 -3.46 9.90 -13.97
N LEU A 33 -2.58 9.11 -14.60
CA LEU A 33 -2.77 7.68 -14.89
C LEU A 33 -4.14 7.37 -15.51
N SER A 34 -4.45 8.00 -16.65
CA SER A 34 -5.73 7.85 -17.36
C SER A 34 -6.05 6.41 -17.82
N GLY A 35 -5.06 5.51 -17.84
CA GLY A 35 -5.25 4.08 -18.14
C GLY A 35 -5.33 3.16 -16.91
N ALA A 36 -5.29 3.73 -15.69
CA ALA A 36 -5.40 3.00 -14.44
C ALA A 36 -6.84 2.94 -13.91
N ASP A 37 -7.81 2.85 -14.81
CA ASP A 37 -9.20 2.56 -14.46
C ASP A 37 -9.36 1.11 -14.01
N ILE A 38 -10.33 0.86 -13.13
CA ILE A 38 -10.74 -0.50 -12.77
C ILE A 38 -11.46 -1.12 -13.98
N LEU A 39 -12.37 -0.33 -14.56
CA LEU A 39 -13.07 -0.66 -15.79
C LEU A 39 -13.52 0.61 -16.50
N THR A 40 -13.65 0.51 -17.83
CA THR A 40 -14.24 1.52 -18.70
C THR A 40 -15.55 0.98 -19.28
N ILE A 41 -16.61 1.78 -19.24
CA ILE A 41 -17.87 1.53 -19.94
C ILE A 41 -17.90 2.39 -21.21
N TYR A 42 -18.33 1.81 -22.32
CA TYR A 42 -18.54 2.50 -23.59
C TYR A 42 -20.04 2.57 -23.90
N THR A 43 -20.48 3.77 -24.26
CA THR A 43 -21.87 4.16 -24.54
C THR A 43 -22.00 4.89 -25.87
N SER A 44 -21.02 4.74 -26.77
CA SER A 44 -20.93 5.44 -28.07
C SER A 44 -22.18 5.30 -28.95
N THR A 45 -22.82 4.12 -28.96
CA THR A 45 -24.08 3.89 -29.71
C THR A 45 -25.24 4.74 -29.21
N LEU A 46 -25.27 5.00 -27.90
CA LEU A 46 -26.28 5.81 -27.25
C LEU A 46 -25.93 7.29 -27.38
N ALA A 47 -24.64 7.64 -27.28
CA ALA A 47 -24.14 9.01 -27.40
C ALA A 47 -24.41 9.57 -28.81
N ALA A 48 -24.27 8.73 -29.84
CA ALA A 48 -24.64 9.08 -31.21
C ALA A 48 -26.13 9.45 -31.38
N LYS A 49 -27.02 8.95 -30.51
CA LYS A 49 -28.47 9.23 -30.57
C LYS A 49 -28.88 10.41 -29.69
N LYS A 50 -28.05 10.81 -28.72
CA LYS A 50 -28.38 11.79 -27.69
C LYS A 50 -27.26 12.82 -27.56
N PRO A 51 -27.42 14.02 -28.14
CA PRO A 51 -26.42 15.07 -28.03
C PRO A 51 -26.23 15.47 -26.56
N GLY A 52 -24.97 15.59 -26.14
CA GLY A 52 -24.58 15.91 -24.76
C GLY A 52 -24.08 14.72 -23.95
N MET A 53 -24.27 13.47 -24.41
CA MET A 53 -23.80 12.30 -23.68
C MET A 53 -22.39 11.88 -24.11
N HIS A 54 -21.55 11.52 -23.13
CA HIS A 54 -20.19 11.04 -23.37
C HIS A 54 -20.14 9.61 -23.94
N ASP A 55 -19.09 9.31 -24.72
CA ASP A 55 -18.89 8.01 -25.38
C ASP A 55 -18.34 6.94 -24.43
N PHE A 56 -17.62 7.35 -23.38
CA PHE A 56 -17.06 6.42 -22.41
C PHE A 56 -16.96 7.02 -21.01
N TYR A 57 -17.00 6.13 -20.03
CA TYR A 57 -16.82 6.42 -18.60
C TYR A 57 -15.78 5.45 -18.02
N SER A 58 -14.65 5.98 -17.55
CA SER A 58 -13.56 5.21 -16.92
C SER A 58 -13.68 5.32 -15.40
N ILE A 59 -13.94 4.20 -14.74
CA ILE A 59 -14.22 4.14 -13.30
C ILE A 59 -12.95 3.80 -12.53
N HIS A 60 -12.64 4.62 -11.52
CA HIS A 60 -11.51 4.46 -10.61
C HIS A 60 -12.01 4.17 -9.19
N VAL A 61 -11.09 3.97 -8.24
CA VAL A 61 -11.43 3.60 -6.86
C VAL A 61 -12.28 4.68 -6.15
N MET A 62 -11.95 5.96 -6.37
CA MET A 62 -12.56 7.09 -5.66
C MET A 62 -13.20 8.14 -6.59
N SER A 63 -13.16 7.92 -7.90
CA SER A 63 -13.62 8.86 -8.92
C SER A 63 -14.01 8.14 -10.21
N TYR A 64 -14.60 8.86 -11.16
CA TYR A 64 -14.72 8.43 -12.54
C TYR A 64 -14.32 9.57 -13.48
N CYS A 65 -13.89 9.23 -14.68
CA CYS A 65 -13.63 10.20 -15.74
C CYS A 65 -14.48 9.88 -16.96
N GLU A 66 -14.88 10.92 -17.69
CA GLU A 66 -15.72 10.84 -18.88
C GLU A 66 -15.04 11.50 -20.07
N GLY A 67 -15.45 11.11 -21.28
CA GLY A 67 -14.80 11.55 -22.49
C GLY A 67 -15.47 11.10 -23.78
N PHE A 68 -14.90 11.56 -24.88
CA PHE A 68 -15.31 11.24 -26.25
C PHE A 68 -14.26 10.37 -26.93
N LEU A 69 -14.71 9.53 -27.87
CA LEU A 69 -13.83 8.71 -28.69
C LEU A 69 -13.53 9.42 -29.99
N ASP A 70 -12.27 9.82 -30.17
CA ASP A 70 -11.78 10.35 -31.44
C ASP A 70 -11.35 9.18 -32.34
N LEU A 71 -11.91 9.10 -33.54
CA LEU A 71 -11.48 8.16 -34.58
C LEU A 71 -10.23 8.73 -35.26
N ASN A 72 -9.09 8.07 -35.09
CA ASN A 72 -7.86 8.41 -35.79
C ASN A 72 -7.44 7.26 -36.72
N GLU A 73 -6.56 7.53 -37.68
CA GLU A 73 -6.12 6.54 -38.68
C GLU A 73 -5.43 5.30 -38.05
N THR A 74 -4.93 5.43 -36.83
CA THR A 74 -4.28 4.35 -36.05
C THR A 74 -5.22 3.64 -35.06
N GLY A 75 -6.50 4.01 -35.00
CA GLY A 75 -7.50 3.43 -34.10
C GLY A 75 -8.28 4.47 -33.27
N GLN A 76 -9.06 3.99 -32.29
CA GLN A 76 -9.82 4.84 -31.36
C GLN A 76 -8.90 5.48 -30.31
N ARG A 77 -8.86 6.81 -30.25
CA ARG A 77 -8.20 7.58 -29.19
C ARG A 77 -9.24 8.05 -28.17
N LYS A 78 -8.97 7.82 -26.88
CA LYS A 78 -9.79 8.37 -25.79
C LYS A 78 -9.43 9.83 -25.53
N ASN A 79 -10.42 10.72 -25.56
CA ASN A 79 -10.26 12.13 -25.23
C ASN A 79 -11.04 12.47 -23.95
N LEU A 80 -10.32 12.76 -22.85
CA LEU A 80 -10.94 13.01 -21.55
C LEU A 80 -11.48 14.45 -21.44
N THR A 81 -12.79 14.58 -21.25
CA THR A 81 -13.46 15.88 -21.06
C THR A 81 -13.52 16.31 -19.60
N GLY A 82 -13.66 15.37 -18.66
CA GLY A 82 -13.81 15.69 -17.25
C GLY A 82 -13.57 14.49 -16.34
N CYS A 83 -13.33 14.77 -15.06
CA CYS A 83 -13.33 13.76 -14.01
C CYS A 83 -14.19 14.28 -12.85
N SER A 84 -14.85 13.36 -12.16
CA SER A 84 -15.68 13.66 -11.02
C SER A 84 -14.85 14.07 -9.81
N ASP A 85 -15.48 14.75 -8.86
CA ASP A 85 -14.87 14.99 -7.55
C ASP A 85 -14.54 13.66 -6.85
N ARG A 86 -13.43 13.67 -6.11
CA ARG A 86 -13.01 12.53 -5.30
C ARG A 86 -13.94 12.36 -4.12
N THR A 87 -14.51 11.17 -3.98
CA THR A 87 -15.34 10.84 -2.82
C THR A 87 -14.80 9.57 -2.15
N ALA A 88 -14.65 9.62 -0.83
CA ALA A 88 -14.31 8.43 -0.06
C ALA A 88 -15.47 7.43 -0.16
N LEU A 89 -15.16 6.17 -0.45
CA LEU A 89 -16.17 5.11 -0.66
C LEU A 89 -17.11 5.43 -1.83
N PHE A 90 -16.52 5.90 -2.92
CA PHE A 90 -17.20 6.15 -4.18
C PHE A 90 -17.88 4.88 -4.72
N SER A 91 -19.01 5.08 -5.38
CA SER A 91 -19.67 4.06 -6.19
C SER A 91 -20.25 4.72 -7.43
N PHE A 92 -19.83 4.26 -8.61
CA PHE A 92 -20.39 4.75 -9.86
C PHE A 92 -21.84 4.27 -10.04
N ASN A 93 -22.74 5.20 -10.36
CA ASN A 93 -24.12 4.91 -10.71
C ASN A 93 -24.41 5.49 -12.11
N PRO A 94 -24.55 4.65 -13.15
CA PRO A 94 -24.78 5.15 -14.51
C PRO A 94 -26.09 5.93 -14.61
N SER A 95 -27.14 5.49 -13.94
CA SER A 95 -28.47 6.11 -14.07
C SER A 95 -28.48 7.57 -13.63
N GLU A 96 -27.75 7.91 -12.57
CA GLU A 96 -27.62 9.30 -12.09
C GLU A 96 -26.81 10.16 -13.07
N VAL A 97 -25.71 9.62 -13.61
CA VAL A 97 -24.85 10.33 -14.55
C VAL A 97 -25.59 10.60 -15.87
N LEU A 98 -26.22 9.57 -16.45
CA LEU A 98 -26.93 9.71 -17.72
C LEU A 98 -28.13 10.67 -17.63
N LEU A 99 -28.89 10.65 -16.53
CA LEU A 99 -29.99 11.60 -16.33
C LEU A 99 -29.50 13.04 -16.19
N LYS A 100 -28.35 13.24 -15.54
CA LYS A 100 -27.74 14.56 -15.37
C LYS A 100 -27.29 15.12 -16.72
N GLU A 101 -26.60 14.33 -17.54
CA GLU A 101 -26.11 14.75 -18.86
C GLU A 101 -27.24 15.09 -19.85
N THR A 102 -28.41 14.45 -19.69
CA THR A 102 -29.59 14.73 -20.54
C THR A 102 -30.53 15.81 -20.00
N GLY A 103 -30.06 16.58 -19.02
CA GLY A 103 -30.83 17.68 -18.43
C GLY A 103 -32.09 17.21 -17.70
N ASN A 104 -32.15 15.94 -17.29
CA ASN A 104 -33.29 15.31 -16.63
C ASN A 104 -34.62 15.40 -17.42
N THR A 105 -34.53 15.61 -18.73
CA THR A 105 -35.70 15.78 -19.61
C THR A 105 -36.19 14.48 -20.24
N THR A 106 -35.33 13.45 -20.26
CA THR A 106 -35.58 12.18 -20.96
C THR A 106 -35.47 11.02 -19.98
N SER A 107 -36.35 10.03 -20.08
CA SER A 107 -36.24 8.82 -19.26
C SER A 107 -35.11 7.90 -19.76
N LEU A 108 -34.51 7.10 -18.87
CA LEU A 108 -33.50 6.10 -19.23
C LEU A 108 -34.01 5.10 -20.28
N ALA A 109 -35.29 4.74 -20.20
CA ALA A 109 -35.94 3.81 -21.12
C ALA A 109 -36.03 4.41 -22.54
N ASP A 110 -36.36 5.69 -22.67
CA ASP A 110 -36.46 6.38 -23.96
C ASP A 110 -35.08 6.53 -24.65
N MET A 111 -34.00 6.46 -23.87
CA MET A 111 -32.63 6.46 -24.38
C MET A 111 -32.16 5.06 -24.80
N GLY A 112 -32.93 4.01 -24.51
CA GLY A 112 -32.55 2.63 -24.77
C GLY A 112 -31.52 2.08 -23.77
N TRP A 113 -31.39 2.70 -22.59
CA TRP A 113 -30.51 2.20 -21.53
C TRP A 113 -31.09 0.92 -20.90
N PRO A 114 -30.32 -0.18 -20.84
CA PRO A 114 -30.81 -1.44 -20.32
C PRO A 114 -30.94 -1.41 -18.79
N THR A 115 -32.15 -1.65 -18.28
CA THR A 115 -32.43 -1.70 -16.83
C THR A 115 -31.61 -2.78 -16.12
N ALA A 116 -31.39 -3.92 -16.79
CA ALA A 116 -30.54 -5.01 -16.27
C ALA A 116 -29.12 -4.54 -15.92
N VAL A 117 -28.52 -3.66 -16.72
CA VAL A 117 -27.20 -3.09 -16.40
C VAL A 117 -27.30 -2.21 -15.16
N SER A 118 -28.33 -1.36 -15.05
CA SER A 118 -28.55 -0.54 -13.84
C SER A 118 -28.71 -1.40 -12.58
N ASP A 119 -29.34 -2.57 -12.69
CA ASP A 119 -29.49 -3.51 -11.58
C ASP A 119 -28.15 -4.15 -11.18
N ASP A 120 -27.30 -4.51 -12.16
CA ASP A 120 -25.95 -5.01 -11.87
C ASP A 120 -25.12 -3.97 -11.09
N PHE A 121 -25.29 -2.68 -11.39
CA PHE A 121 -24.61 -1.60 -10.68
C PHE A 121 -25.02 -1.48 -9.21
N ARG A 122 -26.16 -2.05 -8.79
CA ARG A 122 -26.52 -2.16 -7.37
C ARG A 122 -25.57 -3.09 -6.62
N ALA A 123 -25.21 -4.23 -7.21
CA ALA A 123 -24.21 -5.13 -6.64
C ALA A 123 -22.82 -4.48 -6.67
N PHE A 124 -22.47 -3.82 -7.78
CA PHE A 124 -21.21 -3.07 -7.90
C PHE A 124 -21.04 -2.01 -6.80
N ARG A 125 -22.11 -1.31 -6.41
CA ARG A 125 -22.07 -0.29 -5.36
C ARG A 125 -21.57 -0.83 -4.02
N ILE A 126 -22.00 -2.03 -3.62
CA ILE A 126 -21.57 -2.64 -2.36
C ILE A 126 -20.10 -3.06 -2.47
N THR A 127 -19.74 -3.70 -3.58
CA THR A 127 -18.41 -4.23 -3.88
C THR A 127 -17.35 -3.12 -3.96
N SER A 128 -17.62 -2.04 -4.70
CA SER A 128 -16.72 -0.89 -4.87
C SER A 128 -16.48 -0.14 -3.56
N LYS A 129 -17.54 0.07 -2.76
CA LYS A 129 -17.41 0.67 -1.41
C LYS A 129 -16.54 -0.18 -0.50
N SER A 130 -16.78 -1.49 -0.47
CA SER A 130 -15.98 -2.43 0.32
C SER A 130 -14.50 -2.39 -0.10
N MET A 131 -14.24 -2.42 -1.41
CA MET A 131 -12.89 -2.28 -1.96
C MET A 131 -12.22 -0.97 -1.52
N GLY A 132 -12.95 0.15 -1.55
CA GLY A 132 -12.47 1.45 -1.08
C GLY A 132 -12.09 1.44 0.40
N VAL A 133 -12.86 0.78 1.28
CA VAL A 133 -12.54 0.63 2.71
C VAL A 133 -11.22 -0.11 2.88
N PHE A 134 -11.06 -1.26 2.23
CA PHE A 134 -9.84 -2.08 2.34
C PHE A 134 -8.61 -1.35 1.78
N TYR A 135 -8.74 -0.63 0.65
CA TYR A 135 -7.65 0.23 0.17
C TYR A 135 -7.26 1.30 1.20
N CYS A 136 -8.22 1.98 1.81
CA CYS A 136 -7.94 3.02 2.82
C CYS A 136 -7.21 2.45 4.04
N ILE A 137 -7.65 1.30 4.57
CA ILE A 137 -6.99 0.62 5.69
C ILE A 137 -5.58 0.19 5.29
N GLY A 138 -5.43 -0.44 4.13
CA GLY A 138 -4.16 -0.93 3.63
C GLY A 138 -3.12 0.16 3.38
N VAL A 139 -3.52 1.24 2.69
CA VAL A 139 -2.67 2.42 2.42
C VAL A 139 -2.36 3.17 3.71
N GLY A 140 -3.36 3.38 4.58
CA GLY A 140 -3.19 4.10 5.84
C GLY A 140 -2.20 3.40 6.77
N THR A 141 -2.34 2.08 6.93
CA THR A 141 -1.42 1.28 7.75
C THR A 141 -0.01 1.21 7.16
N ALA A 142 0.15 1.05 5.83
CA ALA A 142 1.45 1.15 5.17
C ALA A 142 2.11 2.51 5.39
N GLY A 143 1.34 3.60 5.23
CA GLY A 143 1.82 4.95 5.46
C GLY A 143 2.31 5.17 6.89
N LEU A 144 1.54 4.70 7.89
CA LEU A 144 1.94 4.76 9.30
C LEU A 144 3.23 3.98 9.57
N VAL A 145 3.38 2.79 8.99
CA VAL A 145 4.63 2.00 9.11
C VAL A 145 5.81 2.76 8.50
N ILE A 146 5.64 3.37 7.33
CA ILE A 146 6.70 4.15 6.67
C ILE A 146 7.08 5.37 7.51
N LEU A 147 6.10 6.09 8.08
CA LEU A 147 6.37 7.24 8.95
C LEU A 147 7.08 6.82 10.24
N ALA A 148 6.65 5.73 10.87
CA ALA A 148 7.32 5.18 12.05
C ALA A 148 8.76 4.78 11.74
N ARG A 149 9.01 4.14 10.58
CA ARG A 149 10.35 3.81 10.09
C ARG A 149 11.23 5.05 9.93
N LEU A 150 10.71 6.09 9.28
CA LEU A 150 11.44 7.35 9.10
C LEU A 150 11.78 8.00 10.45
N TRP A 151 10.85 7.98 11.40
CA TRP A 151 11.09 8.48 12.75
C TRP A 151 12.19 7.69 13.48
N PHE A 152 12.14 6.36 13.47
CA PHE A 152 13.18 5.54 14.10
C PHE A 152 14.55 5.69 13.45
N LEU A 153 14.61 5.98 12.14
CA LEU A 153 15.88 6.31 11.48
C LEU A 153 16.48 7.63 12.00
N LEU A 154 15.66 8.63 12.32
CA LEU A 154 16.11 9.91 12.89
C LEU A 154 16.61 9.75 14.33
N VAL A 155 15.91 8.96 15.15
CA VAL A 155 16.23 8.77 16.57
C VAL A 155 17.27 7.64 16.80
N LYS A 156 17.86 7.08 15.73
CA LYS A 156 18.77 5.91 15.78
C LYS A 156 18.17 4.72 16.58
N GLY A 157 16.87 4.50 16.40
CA GLY A 157 16.10 3.46 17.08
C GLY A 157 16.41 2.04 16.57
N PRO A 158 15.69 1.03 17.09
CA PRO A 158 15.88 -0.36 16.70
C PRO A 158 15.63 -0.58 15.20
N ARG A 159 16.36 -1.53 14.61
CA ARG A 159 16.30 -1.80 13.16
C ARG A 159 14.95 -2.34 12.71
N GLN A 160 14.27 -3.11 13.56
CA GLN A 160 12.95 -3.68 13.24
C GLN A 160 12.13 -3.96 14.50
N THR A 161 10.91 -3.42 14.57
CA THR A 161 9.97 -3.64 15.68
C THR A 161 8.85 -4.60 15.28
N ILE A 162 8.30 -5.32 16.27
CA ILE A 162 7.14 -6.20 16.11
C ILE A 162 5.94 -5.42 15.56
N ALA A 163 5.74 -4.19 16.05
CA ALA A 163 4.66 -3.31 15.64
C ALA A 163 4.69 -3.03 14.13
N GLU A 164 5.87 -2.79 13.57
CA GLU A 164 6.02 -2.56 12.13
C GLU A 164 5.74 -3.83 11.32
N VAL A 165 6.14 -5.01 11.80
CA VAL A 165 5.80 -6.29 11.13
C VAL A 165 4.29 -6.53 11.15
N SER A 166 3.62 -6.31 12.29
CA SER A 166 2.16 -6.41 12.35
C SER A 166 1.47 -5.41 11.43
N GLY A 167 1.98 -4.17 11.34
CA GLY A 167 1.44 -3.15 10.44
C GLY A 167 1.58 -3.55 8.95
N LEU A 168 2.72 -4.13 8.56
CA LEU A 168 2.92 -4.66 7.20
C LEU A 168 1.97 -5.83 6.88
N LEU A 169 1.70 -6.72 7.84
CA LEU A 169 0.76 -7.83 7.64
C LEU A 169 -0.69 -7.34 7.51
N ILE A 170 -1.09 -6.34 8.30
CA ILE A 170 -2.41 -5.70 8.17
C ILE A 170 -2.53 -5.03 6.81
N SER A 171 -1.49 -4.30 6.37
CA SER A 171 -1.49 -3.65 5.07
C SER A 171 -1.58 -4.67 3.92
N PHE A 172 -0.76 -5.73 3.97
CA PHE A 172 -0.75 -6.81 3.00
C PHE A 172 -2.12 -7.49 2.87
N THR A 173 -2.73 -7.89 3.99
CA THR A 173 -4.02 -8.59 3.98
C THR A 173 -5.13 -7.69 3.45
N SER A 174 -5.16 -6.42 3.88
CA SER A 174 -6.16 -5.45 3.44
C SER A 174 -6.05 -5.15 1.94
N LEU A 175 -4.85 -4.86 1.43
CA LEU A 175 -4.63 -4.60 -0.01
C LEU A 175 -4.84 -5.86 -0.86
N SER A 176 -4.57 -7.05 -0.33
CA SER A 176 -4.88 -8.31 -1.01
C SER A 176 -6.39 -8.48 -1.20
N ILE A 177 -7.19 -8.24 -0.16
CA ILE A 177 -8.65 -8.30 -0.25
C ILE A 177 -9.15 -7.26 -1.27
N ALA A 178 -8.66 -6.02 -1.21
CA ALA A 178 -9.01 -4.99 -2.17
C ALA A 178 -8.66 -5.39 -3.62
N SER A 179 -7.50 -6.01 -3.85
CA SER A 179 -7.04 -6.48 -5.16
C SER A 179 -7.90 -7.63 -5.69
N ILE A 180 -8.32 -8.56 -4.82
CA ILE A 180 -9.25 -9.64 -5.17
C ILE A 180 -10.59 -9.05 -5.60
N VAL A 181 -11.13 -8.11 -4.83
CA VAL A 181 -12.39 -7.44 -5.15
C VAL A 181 -12.30 -6.70 -6.49
N ALA A 182 -11.21 -5.97 -6.73
CA ALA A 182 -10.94 -5.34 -8.02
C ALA A 182 -10.88 -6.35 -9.18
N THR A 183 -10.30 -7.53 -8.94
CA THR A 183 -10.21 -8.61 -9.93
C THR A 183 -11.59 -9.18 -10.26
N VAL A 184 -12.46 -9.35 -9.25
CA VAL A 184 -13.86 -9.75 -9.46
C VAL A 184 -14.60 -8.70 -10.29
N ILE A 185 -14.42 -7.42 -9.99
CA ILE A 185 -14.99 -6.34 -10.80
C ILE A 185 -14.47 -6.40 -12.24
N ALA A 186 -13.15 -6.48 -12.42
CA ALA A 186 -12.51 -6.48 -13.73
C ALA A 186 -12.98 -7.63 -14.63
N PHE A 187 -13.19 -8.83 -14.08
CA PHE A 187 -13.57 -9.98 -14.90
C PHE A 187 -15.06 -10.29 -14.85
N GLN A 188 -15.64 -10.48 -13.67
CA GLN A 188 -17.02 -10.93 -13.55
C GLN A 188 -18.01 -9.81 -13.84
N PHE A 189 -17.82 -8.64 -13.23
CA PHE A 189 -18.74 -7.53 -13.42
C PHE A 189 -18.70 -6.99 -14.86
N VAL A 190 -17.51 -6.87 -15.46
CA VAL A 190 -17.37 -6.49 -16.88
C VAL A 190 -18.07 -7.48 -17.81
N ASN A 191 -17.94 -8.79 -17.58
CA ASN A 191 -18.64 -9.80 -18.39
C ASN A 191 -20.16 -9.69 -18.25
N LEU A 192 -20.65 -9.43 -17.04
CA LEU A 192 -22.07 -9.25 -16.76
C LEU A 192 -22.63 -8.01 -17.49
N VAL A 193 -21.93 -6.87 -17.42
CA VAL A 193 -22.29 -5.64 -18.15
C VAL A 193 -22.29 -5.87 -19.66
N ASN A 194 -21.30 -6.59 -20.20
CA ASN A 194 -21.26 -6.92 -21.63
C ASN A 194 -22.41 -7.84 -22.06
N TYR A 195 -22.81 -8.78 -21.20
CA TYR A 195 -23.92 -9.69 -21.45
C TYR A 195 -25.25 -8.94 -21.51
N HIS A 196 -25.55 -8.12 -20.50
CA HIS A 196 -26.79 -7.34 -20.44
C HIS A 196 -26.79 -6.10 -21.37
N GLY A 197 -25.62 -5.58 -21.73
CA GLY A 197 -25.46 -4.39 -22.58
C GLY A 197 -25.53 -4.65 -24.09
N LYS A 198 -25.45 -5.92 -24.53
CA LYS A 198 -25.33 -6.31 -25.95
C LYS A 198 -26.42 -5.71 -26.86
N HIS A 199 -27.66 -5.67 -26.42
CA HIS A 199 -28.79 -5.16 -27.22
C HIS A 199 -28.84 -3.63 -27.30
N SER A 200 -28.28 -2.94 -26.30
CA SER A 200 -28.24 -1.48 -26.25
C SER A 200 -26.93 -0.89 -26.80
N GLY A 201 -25.98 -1.74 -27.21
CA GLY A 201 -24.65 -1.32 -27.65
C GLY A 201 -23.77 -0.79 -26.50
N VAL A 202 -24.10 -1.14 -25.26
CA VAL A 202 -23.27 -0.81 -24.09
C VAL A 202 -22.25 -1.92 -23.92
N THR A 203 -20.98 -1.55 -23.84
CA THR A 203 -19.88 -2.51 -23.63
C THR A 203 -18.99 -2.05 -22.49
N ALA A 204 -18.30 -2.97 -21.83
CA ALA A 204 -17.35 -2.69 -20.77
C ALA A 204 -16.01 -3.39 -21.02
N ARG A 205 -14.92 -2.76 -20.58
CA ARG A 205 -13.56 -3.29 -20.67
C ARG A 205 -12.85 -3.05 -19.34
N TYR A 206 -12.10 -4.03 -18.85
CA TYR A 206 -11.31 -3.88 -17.65
C TYR A 206 -9.98 -3.16 -17.90
N GLY A 207 -9.45 -2.51 -16.87
CA GLY A 207 -8.17 -1.82 -16.95
C GLY A 207 -6.99 -2.70 -16.52
N ASN A 208 -6.20 -3.13 -17.51
CA ASN A 208 -5.05 -4.01 -17.26
C ASN A 208 -3.97 -3.33 -16.40
N GLN A 209 -3.77 -2.02 -16.57
CA GLN A 209 -2.72 -1.29 -15.85
C GLN A 209 -3.04 -1.23 -14.35
N PHE A 210 -4.30 -0.95 -13.99
CA PHE A 210 -4.75 -0.98 -12.60
C PHE A 210 -4.52 -2.35 -11.97
N LEU A 211 -4.93 -3.42 -12.67
CA LEU A 211 -4.77 -4.80 -12.19
C LEU A 211 -3.28 -5.13 -11.97
N GLY A 212 -2.41 -4.75 -12.90
CA GLY A 212 -0.97 -4.96 -12.78
C GLY A 212 -0.35 -4.22 -11.59
N MET A 213 -0.71 -2.95 -11.39
CA MET A 213 -0.18 -2.14 -10.28
C MET A 213 -0.64 -2.65 -8.91
N THR A 214 -1.91 -3.02 -8.77
CA THR A 214 -2.44 -3.48 -7.48
C THR A 214 -1.84 -4.82 -7.06
N TRP A 215 -1.73 -5.79 -7.98
CA TRP A 215 -1.06 -7.05 -7.71
C TRP A 215 0.45 -6.91 -7.50
N ALA A 216 1.10 -5.97 -8.19
CA ALA A 216 2.50 -5.64 -7.91
C ALA A 216 2.68 -5.09 -6.49
N ALA A 217 1.80 -4.21 -6.02
CA ALA A 217 1.81 -3.71 -4.65
C ALA A 217 1.63 -4.85 -3.62
N VAL A 218 0.67 -5.76 -3.86
CA VAL A 218 0.46 -6.96 -3.02
C VAL A 218 1.70 -7.85 -3.00
N GLY A 219 2.30 -8.13 -4.16
CA GLY A 219 3.51 -8.95 -4.25
C GLY A 219 4.71 -8.32 -3.52
N LEU A 220 4.89 -7.01 -3.64
CA LEU A 220 5.92 -6.28 -2.92
C LEU A 220 5.71 -6.34 -1.40
N LEU A 221 4.47 -6.19 -0.92
CA LEU A 221 4.16 -6.31 0.50
C LEU A 221 4.34 -7.74 1.02
N LEU A 222 4.06 -8.76 0.21
CA LEU A 222 4.33 -10.15 0.55
C LEU A 222 5.83 -10.38 0.74
N VAL A 223 6.65 -9.98 -0.25
CA VAL A 223 8.11 -10.14 -0.19
C VAL A 223 8.70 -9.35 0.98
N GLY A 224 8.27 -8.09 1.16
CA GLY A 224 8.71 -7.25 2.27
C GLY A 224 8.27 -7.78 3.64
N GLY A 225 7.06 -8.35 3.72
CA GLY A 225 6.52 -8.99 4.93
C GLY A 225 7.28 -10.26 5.32
N ILE A 226 7.59 -11.13 4.36
CA ILE A 226 8.39 -12.35 4.59
C ILE A 226 9.80 -11.98 5.04
N ALA A 227 10.47 -11.07 4.33
CA ALA A 227 11.80 -10.61 4.70
C ALA A 227 11.81 -10.00 6.12
N SER A 228 10.79 -9.19 6.43
CA SER A 228 10.58 -8.62 7.76
C SER A 228 10.46 -9.66 8.86
N LEU A 229 9.66 -10.70 8.63
CA LEU A 229 9.45 -11.77 9.60
C LEU A 229 10.76 -12.53 9.85
N LEU A 230 11.50 -12.85 8.79
CA LEU A 230 12.79 -13.53 8.89
C LEU A 230 13.80 -12.72 9.71
N PHE A 231 13.88 -11.40 9.51
CA PHE A 231 14.79 -10.57 10.29
C PHE A 231 14.44 -10.55 11.79
N VAL A 232 13.16 -10.45 12.14
CA VAL A 232 12.73 -10.50 13.55
C VAL A 232 13.02 -11.85 14.18
N LEU A 233 12.82 -12.95 13.46
CA LEU A 233 13.12 -14.30 13.96
C LEU A 233 14.62 -14.53 14.14
N VAL A 234 15.45 -14.05 13.21
CA VAL A 234 16.92 -14.14 13.31
C VAL A 234 17.45 -13.27 14.44
N ASP A 235 16.92 -12.05 14.63
CA ASP A 235 17.37 -11.17 15.70
C ASP A 235 17.03 -11.74 17.08
N ARG A 236 15.84 -12.34 17.22
CA ARG A 236 15.41 -13.03 18.45
C ARG A 236 16.15 -14.33 18.75
N SER A 237 16.75 -14.98 17.75
CA SER A 237 17.51 -16.22 17.95
C SER A 237 18.98 -15.98 18.29
N ARG A 238 19.45 -14.72 18.28
CA ARG A 238 20.79 -14.40 18.78
C ARG A 238 20.79 -14.49 20.31
N PRO A 239 21.67 -15.31 20.92
CA PRO A 239 21.78 -15.37 22.37
C PRO A 239 22.29 -14.04 22.92
N ASP A 240 21.78 -13.62 24.09
CA ASP A 240 22.31 -12.47 24.81
C ASP A 240 23.82 -12.63 25.02
N PRO A 241 24.64 -11.57 24.83
CA PRO A 241 26.03 -11.61 25.24
C PRO A 241 26.10 -12.03 26.71
N ARG A 242 26.79 -13.12 27.02
CA ARG A 242 27.09 -13.45 28.41
C ARG A 242 27.77 -12.22 29.02
N PRO A 243 27.34 -11.73 30.20
CA PRO A 243 28.11 -10.71 30.90
C PRO A 243 29.54 -11.26 31.05
N GLU A 244 30.53 -10.47 30.64
CA GLU A 244 31.93 -10.78 30.94
C GLU A 244 32.02 -10.96 32.46
N PRO A 245 32.64 -12.03 32.99
CA PRO A 245 32.86 -12.14 34.42
C PRO A 245 33.63 -10.90 34.85
N GLU A 246 33.04 -10.12 35.76
CA GLU A 246 33.74 -9.04 36.45
C GLU A 246 35.03 -9.65 36.98
N ALA A 247 36.19 -9.16 36.51
CA ALA A 247 37.46 -9.54 37.08
C ALA A 247 37.37 -9.21 38.57
N GLU A 248 37.35 -10.26 39.40
CA GLU A 248 37.44 -10.13 40.85
C GLU A 248 38.68 -9.29 41.13
N ALA A 249 38.46 -8.02 41.48
CA ALA A 249 39.49 -7.19 42.07
C ALA A 249 39.83 -7.84 43.40
N GLY A 250 40.92 -8.62 43.40
CA GLY A 250 41.44 -9.29 44.58
C GLY A 250 41.52 -8.31 45.73
N ASN A 251 40.78 -8.62 46.80
CA ASN A 251 40.86 -7.91 48.06
C ASN A 251 42.21 -8.27 48.70
N GLU A 252 43.24 -7.51 48.34
CA GLU A 252 44.56 -7.55 48.97
C GLU A 252 44.39 -7.24 50.46
N SER A 253 44.63 -8.26 51.27
CA SER A 253 44.69 -8.17 52.73
C SER A 253 45.68 -7.08 53.13
N LYS A 254 45.19 -6.05 53.84
CA LYS A 254 46.02 -5.02 54.46
C LYS A 254 47.03 -5.65 55.41
N GLU A 255 48.32 -5.58 55.08
CA GLU A 255 49.42 -5.77 56.02
C GLU A 255 50.08 -4.41 56.28
N PRO A 256 50.27 -3.99 57.55
CA PRO A 256 50.71 -2.62 57.87
C PRO A 256 52.20 -2.41 57.58
N ILE A 257 52.49 -1.29 56.91
CA ILE A 257 53.84 -0.79 56.63
C ILE A 257 54.55 -0.48 57.96
N LEU A 258 55.55 -1.29 58.31
CA LEU A 258 56.51 -1.04 59.37
C LEU A 258 57.50 0.04 58.90
N TYR A 259 57.50 1.21 59.52
CA TYR A 259 58.51 2.25 59.32
C TYR A 259 59.88 1.74 59.78
N ARG A 260 60.89 1.84 58.91
CA ARG A 260 62.32 1.68 59.26
C ARG A 260 62.97 3.06 59.15
N GLU A 261 63.15 3.70 60.30
CA GLU A 261 64.03 4.87 60.46
C GLU A 261 65.46 4.34 60.70
N GLU A 262 66.42 4.87 59.96
CA GLU A 262 67.83 4.47 60.03
C GLU A 262 68.60 5.19 61.14
N ASP A 263 69.54 4.44 61.72
CA ASP A 263 70.89 4.81 62.17
C ASP A 263 71.12 5.42 63.57
N SER A 264 71.78 4.62 64.43
CA SER A 264 72.83 5.10 65.35
C SER A 264 73.57 3.94 66.04
N ASP A 265 74.75 3.64 65.50
CA ASP A 265 76.04 3.39 66.16
C ASP A 265 76.17 2.56 67.48
N SER A 266 77.13 1.62 67.40
CA SER A 266 78.07 1.16 68.46
C SER A 266 77.48 0.21 69.56
N VAL A 267 78.06 -0.93 69.98
CA VAL A 267 79.45 -1.30 70.34
C VAL A 267 79.60 -2.85 70.40
N LYS A 268 80.79 -3.35 70.01
CA LYS A 268 81.47 -4.66 70.27
C LYS A 268 80.96 -5.48 71.50
N THR A 269 80.99 -6.82 71.57
CA THR A 269 82.17 -7.72 71.70
C THR A 269 81.61 -9.15 71.95
N LYS A 270 81.85 -10.17 71.11
CA LYS A 270 82.88 -11.24 71.20
C LYS A 270 82.81 -12.22 72.41
N VAL A 271 82.71 -13.52 72.08
CA VAL A 271 83.39 -14.72 72.64
C VAL A 271 82.68 -15.64 73.66
N ASN A 272 82.65 -16.94 73.30
CA ASN A 272 82.73 -18.23 74.04
C ASN A 272 82.86 -18.16 75.58
N THR A 273 82.47 -19.14 76.40
CA THR A 273 82.72 -20.60 76.35
C THR A 273 81.96 -21.22 77.54
N ASP A 274 81.55 -22.49 77.38
CA ASP A 274 80.98 -23.44 78.37
C ASP A 274 79.56 -23.19 78.93
#